data_AF-A0A9R1QJX4-F1
#
_entry.id   AF-A0A9R1QJX4-F1
#
_cell.length_a   1.000
_cell.length_b   1.000
_cell.length_c   1.000
_cell.angle_alpha   90.00
_cell.angle_beta   90.00
_cell.angle_gamma   90.00
#
_symmetry.space_group_name_H-M   'P 1'
#
loop_
_entity.id
_entity.type
_entity.pdbx_description
1 polymer ?
#
loop_
_entity_poly.entity_id
_entity_poly.type
_entity_poly.pdbx_seq_one_letter_code
_entity_poly.pdbx_strand_id
1 'polypeptide(L)'
;MASYDKAMESYKKAVTTAASLAASAMLVRGVVNELVPYEVRDLLFSGMGYLRSHMSSQHTIIIAETEGWANNQLYDAARAYLATRINTDMQRLRVSRVDETKSMMFSMEEGEEMADVHEGTEFKWRLVCRDNSSASSSNGNGRGGSGNFKLEVRSFEMSFHRKHKDKALTSYLPHILAVAKKIKEQNRTLKIYMNEGESWFAIDLHHPSTFSTLAMDHKLKQSVMDDLERFVKRKEYYKKIGKAWKRGYLLYGPPGTGKSSMIAAMANYLKFDVYDLELTEVNWNSTLRRLLIGMTNRSILVIEDIDCTVELQQREEGQEGTKSNPSEDKVR
;
A
#
# COMPACT_ATOMS: atom_id res chain seq x y z
N MET A 1 20.36 -62.57 14.95
CA MET A 1 21.76 -62.44 14.50
C MET A 1 21.87 -61.92 13.07
N ALA A 2 21.14 -62.45 12.08
CA ALA A 2 21.24 -62.03 10.67
C ALA A 2 21.02 -60.53 10.33
N SER A 3 20.24 -59.78 11.13
CA SER A 3 20.01 -58.34 10.91
C SER A 3 21.23 -57.47 11.29
N TYR A 4 21.94 -57.86 12.35
CA TYR A 4 23.14 -57.16 12.81
C TYR A 4 24.31 -57.36 11.86
N ASP A 5 24.48 -58.56 11.30
CA ASP A 5 25.54 -58.84 10.33
C ASP A 5 25.36 -58.04 9.02
N LYS A 6 24.10 -57.88 8.57
CA LYS A 6 23.77 -57.09 7.36
C LYS A 6 23.99 -55.59 7.56
N ALA A 7 23.69 -55.08 8.76
CA ALA A 7 24.00 -53.70 9.14
C ALA A 7 25.52 -53.46 9.25
N MET A 8 26.25 -54.43 9.82
CA MET A 8 27.71 -54.39 9.95
C MET A 8 28.40 -54.41 8.57
N GLU A 9 27.92 -55.21 7.62
CA GLU A 9 28.42 -55.21 6.23
C GLU A 9 28.16 -53.87 5.52
N SER A 10 26.97 -53.30 5.70
CA SER A 10 26.62 -52.02 5.07
C SER A 10 27.46 -50.87 5.63
N TYR A 11 27.75 -50.89 6.94
CA TYR A 11 28.66 -49.95 7.58
C TYR A 11 30.09 -50.08 7.06
N LYS A 12 30.62 -51.31 6.95
CA LYS A 12 31.95 -51.55 6.37
C LYS A 12 32.02 -51.03 4.93
N LYS A 13 31.02 -51.33 4.09
CA LYS A 13 30.96 -50.79 2.71
C LYS A 13 30.93 -49.26 2.69
N ALA A 14 30.11 -48.62 3.52
CA ALA A 14 30.05 -47.16 3.61
C ALA A 14 31.38 -46.55 4.05
N VAL A 15 32.07 -47.14 5.03
CA VAL A 15 33.39 -46.68 5.49
C VAL A 15 34.45 -46.90 4.43
N THR A 16 34.45 -48.04 3.72
CA THR A 16 35.39 -48.30 2.62
C THR A 16 35.15 -47.37 1.42
N THR A 17 33.90 -47.07 1.09
CA THR A 17 33.54 -46.09 0.05
C THR A 17 33.94 -44.67 0.48
N ALA A 18 33.70 -44.29 1.73
CA ALA A 18 34.13 -42.99 2.25
C ALA A 18 35.66 -42.86 2.28
N ALA A 19 36.37 -43.92 2.68
CA ALA A 19 37.84 -43.96 2.72
C ALA A 19 38.45 -43.88 1.31
N SER A 20 37.87 -44.60 0.33
CA SER A 20 38.32 -44.53 -1.06
C SER A 20 38.05 -43.15 -1.68
N LEU A 21 36.88 -42.56 -1.45
CA LEU A 21 36.58 -41.18 -1.88
C LEU A 21 37.53 -40.16 -1.24
N ALA A 22 37.82 -40.30 0.05
CA ALA A 22 38.78 -39.45 0.74
C ALA A 22 40.20 -39.61 0.19
N ALA A 23 40.64 -40.84 -0.07
CA ALA A 23 41.94 -41.13 -0.67
C ALA A 23 42.05 -40.56 -2.09
N SER A 24 41.02 -40.73 -2.92
CA SER A 24 40.95 -40.12 -4.27
C SER A 24 40.98 -38.60 -4.20
N ALA A 25 40.24 -37.99 -3.28
CA ALA A 25 40.24 -36.53 -3.09
C ALA A 25 41.61 -36.02 -2.60
N MET A 26 42.29 -36.76 -1.72
CA MET A 26 43.64 -36.44 -1.27
C MET A 26 44.69 -36.57 -2.39
N LEU A 27 44.57 -37.57 -3.27
CA LEU A 27 45.43 -37.71 -4.45
C LEU A 27 45.18 -36.57 -5.44
N VAL A 28 43.92 -36.24 -5.74
CA VAL A 28 43.59 -35.09 -6.59
C VAL A 28 44.12 -33.79 -5.97
N ARG A 29 43.99 -33.62 -4.64
CA ARG A 29 44.55 -32.47 -3.92
C ARG A 29 46.08 -32.43 -4.00
N GLY A 30 46.75 -33.58 -3.92
CA GLY A 30 48.21 -33.72 -4.09
C GLY A 30 48.65 -33.31 -5.49
N VAL A 31 48.01 -33.89 -6.52
CA VAL A 31 48.29 -33.59 -7.95
C VAL A 31 48.01 -32.13 -8.28
N VAL A 32 46.89 -31.57 -7.82
CA VAL A 32 46.57 -30.14 -7.99
C VAL A 32 47.60 -29.28 -7.25
N ASN A 33 48.07 -29.71 -6.08
CA ASN A 33 49.08 -28.94 -5.35
C ASN A 33 50.47 -28.99 -5.99
N GLU A 34 50.81 -30.07 -6.69
CA GLU A 34 52.14 -30.33 -7.26
C GLU A 34 52.26 -29.81 -8.71
N LEU A 35 51.17 -29.83 -9.49
CA LEU A 35 51.13 -29.37 -10.89
C LEU A 35 50.58 -27.96 -11.10
N VAL A 36 49.83 -27.39 -10.13
CA VAL A 36 49.20 -26.07 -10.30
C VAL A 36 49.91 -25.03 -9.43
N PRO A 37 50.63 -24.06 -10.05
CA PRO A 37 51.25 -22.93 -9.36
C PRO A 37 50.22 -22.18 -8.50
N TYR A 38 50.65 -21.65 -7.36
CA TYR A 38 49.78 -21.00 -6.38
C TYR A 38 48.91 -19.88 -7.00
N GLU A 39 49.46 -19.17 -7.99
CA GLU A 39 48.81 -18.09 -8.75
C GLU A 39 47.60 -18.56 -9.58
N VAL A 40 47.56 -19.83 -10.00
CA VAL A 40 46.49 -20.39 -10.84
C VAL A 40 45.39 -21.03 -9.99
N ARG A 41 45.64 -21.27 -8.69
CA ARG A 41 44.65 -21.87 -7.78
C ARG A 41 43.48 -20.93 -7.53
N ASP A 42 43.75 -19.65 -7.31
CA ASP A 42 42.70 -18.63 -7.16
C ASP A 42 41.86 -18.49 -8.44
N LEU A 43 42.47 -18.66 -9.61
CA LEU A 43 41.75 -18.66 -10.89
C LEU A 43 40.85 -19.89 -11.05
N LEU A 44 41.29 -21.08 -10.61
CA LEU A 44 40.50 -22.32 -10.64
C LEU A 44 39.33 -22.28 -9.64
N PHE A 45 39.55 -21.82 -8.41
CA PHE A 45 38.48 -21.71 -7.41
C PHE A 45 37.49 -20.58 -7.76
N SER A 46 37.99 -19.44 -8.27
CA SER A 46 37.12 -18.38 -8.81
C SER A 46 36.37 -18.84 -10.06
N GLY A 47 37.02 -19.61 -10.93
CA GLY A 47 36.43 -20.21 -12.13
C GLY A 47 35.36 -21.25 -11.82
N MET A 48 35.55 -22.08 -10.80
CA MET A 48 34.53 -22.99 -10.28
C MET A 48 33.34 -22.25 -9.67
N GLY A 49 33.57 -21.15 -8.95
CA GLY A 49 32.51 -20.25 -8.47
C GLY A 49 31.72 -19.60 -9.63
N TYR A 50 32.42 -19.21 -10.69
CA TYR A 50 31.86 -18.61 -11.91
C TYR A 50 31.05 -19.62 -12.76
N LEU A 51 31.53 -20.85 -12.90
CA LEU A 51 30.82 -21.94 -13.56
C LEU A 51 29.60 -22.39 -12.76
N ARG A 52 29.71 -22.44 -11.42
CA ARG A 52 28.58 -22.75 -10.52
C ARG A 52 27.50 -21.66 -10.55
N SER A 53 27.86 -20.39 -10.67
CA SER A 53 26.88 -19.29 -10.80
C SER A 53 26.19 -19.30 -12.17
N HIS A 54 26.88 -19.73 -13.23
CA HIS A 54 26.28 -19.92 -14.56
C HIS A 54 25.42 -21.18 -14.69
N MET A 55 25.67 -22.20 -13.87
CA MET A 55 24.85 -23.42 -13.79
C MET A 55 23.67 -23.29 -12.81
N SER A 56 23.55 -22.16 -12.10
CA SER A 56 22.39 -21.92 -11.23
C SER A 56 21.15 -21.66 -12.08
N SER A 57 20.21 -22.60 -12.04
CA SER A 57 18.89 -22.42 -12.65
C SER A 57 18.00 -21.45 -11.86
N GLN A 58 18.44 -20.98 -10.70
CA GLN A 58 17.70 -20.09 -9.82
C GLN A 58 17.94 -18.62 -10.20
N HIS A 59 16.85 -17.87 -10.32
CA HIS A 59 16.84 -16.44 -10.52
C HIS A 59 16.18 -15.78 -9.31
N THR A 60 16.71 -14.64 -8.88
CA THR A 60 16.20 -13.89 -7.72
C THR A 60 15.89 -12.46 -8.12
N ILE A 61 14.70 -11.99 -7.78
CA ILE A 61 14.30 -10.58 -7.89
C ILE A 61 14.38 -9.97 -6.50
N ILE A 62 15.02 -8.80 -6.39
CA ILE A 62 15.18 -8.06 -5.15
C ILE A 62 14.22 -6.87 -5.18
N ILE A 63 13.39 -6.75 -4.16
CA ILE A 63 12.44 -5.66 -3.97
C ILE A 63 12.84 -4.94 -2.68
N ALA A 64 13.61 -3.85 -2.82
CA ALA A 64 14.03 -3.04 -1.69
C ALA A 64 12.88 -2.20 -1.14
N GLU A 65 12.88 -1.94 0.18
CA GLU A 65 11.89 -1.10 0.87
C GLU A 65 11.89 0.34 0.35
N THR A 66 13.06 0.88 0.05
CA THR A 66 13.23 2.22 -0.50
C THR A 66 13.97 2.18 -1.83
N GLU A 67 13.60 3.10 -2.72
CA GLU A 67 14.34 3.42 -3.94
C GLU A 67 14.79 4.88 -3.83
N GLY A 68 16.04 5.08 -3.41
CA GLY A 68 16.56 6.40 -3.03
C GLY A 68 15.86 6.93 -1.78
N TRP A 69 15.09 8.01 -1.93
CA TRP A 69 14.31 8.64 -0.84
C TRP A 69 12.81 8.31 -0.88
N ALA A 70 12.36 7.57 -1.89
CA ALA A 70 10.96 7.17 -2.01
C ALA A 70 10.78 5.74 -1.49
N ASN A 71 9.63 5.48 -0.85
CA ASN A 71 9.21 4.13 -0.53
C ASN A 71 8.83 3.37 -1.81
N ASN A 72 9.25 2.12 -1.89
CA ASN A 72 8.93 1.27 -3.03
C ASN A 72 7.50 0.75 -2.93
N GLN A 73 6.63 1.18 -3.84
CA GLN A 73 5.23 0.74 -3.87
C GLN A 73 5.08 -0.77 -4.04
N LEU A 74 6.03 -1.41 -4.75
CA LEU A 74 6.03 -2.86 -4.94
C LEU A 74 6.38 -3.58 -3.64
N TYR A 75 7.26 -3.00 -2.81
CA TYR A 75 7.58 -3.55 -1.50
C TYR A 75 6.37 -3.51 -0.57
N ASP A 76 5.69 -2.36 -0.49
CA ASP A 76 4.47 -2.21 0.31
C ASP A 76 3.36 -3.18 -0.16
N ALA A 77 3.23 -3.35 -1.48
CA ALA A 77 2.28 -4.29 -2.06
C ALA A 77 2.63 -5.74 -1.73
N ALA A 78 3.90 -6.13 -1.88
CA ALA A 78 4.37 -7.47 -1.53
C ALA A 78 4.17 -7.76 -0.05
N ARG A 79 4.49 -6.79 0.84
CA ARG A 79 4.25 -6.91 2.27
C ARG A 79 2.78 -7.18 2.60
N ALA A 80 1.87 -6.39 2.02
CA ALA A 80 0.43 -6.56 2.23
C ALA A 80 -0.09 -7.89 1.65
N TYR A 81 0.42 -8.31 0.50
CA TYR A 81 0.05 -9.58 -0.13
C TYR A 81 0.51 -10.78 0.68
N LEU A 82 1.79 -10.84 1.04
CA LEU A 82 2.38 -11.96 1.80
C LEU A 82 1.76 -12.10 3.19
N ALA A 83 1.35 -11.00 3.82
CA ALA A 83 0.61 -11.02 5.08
C ALA A 83 -0.68 -11.85 5.01
N THR A 84 -1.34 -11.94 3.85
CA THR A 84 -2.56 -12.76 3.64
C THR A 84 -2.29 -14.23 3.38
N ARG A 85 -1.03 -14.61 3.21
CA ARG A 85 -0.59 -15.95 2.80
C ARG A 85 0.21 -16.65 3.90
N ILE A 86 0.39 -16.00 5.05
CA ILE A 86 1.09 -16.57 6.21
C ILE A 86 0.41 -17.90 6.58
N ASN A 87 1.21 -18.96 6.60
CA ASN A 87 0.76 -20.32 6.86
C ASN A 87 1.27 -20.80 8.24
N THR A 88 0.64 -21.83 8.80
CA THR A 88 1.02 -22.48 10.06
C THR A 88 2.39 -23.16 10.03
N ASP A 89 2.98 -23.36 8.85
CA ASP A 89 4.31 -23.98 8.69
C ASP A 89 5.47 -23.01 8.98
N MET A 90 5.18 -21.70 9.11
CA MET A 90 6.18 -20.68 9.43
C MET A 90 6.60 -20.79 10.90
N GLN A 91 7.91 -20.84 11.16
CA GLN A 91 8.44 -21.01 12.52
C GLN A 91 8.44 -19.71 13.31
N ARG A 92 8.57 -18.58 12.60
CA ARG A 92 8.65 -17.24 13.21
C ARG A 92 7.77 -16.25 12.49
N LEU A 93 6.98 -15.50 13.27
CA LEU A 93 6.05 -14.51 12.76
C LEU A 93 6.22 -13.20 13.52
N ARG A 94 6.33 -12.10 12.77
CA ARG A 94 6.31 -10.76 13.34
C ARG A 94 4.89 -10.24 13.35
N VAL A 95 4.38 -9.95 14.54
CA VAL A 95 3.06 -9.34 14.74
C VAL A 95 3.23 -7.87 15.07
N SER A 96 2.45 -7.00 14.43
CA SER A 96 2.46 -5.57 14.70
C SER A 96 1.04 -5.03 14.71
N ARG A 97 0.78 -4.05 15.59
CA ARG A 97 -0.44 -3.26 15.60
C ARG A 97 -0.02 -1.81 15.66
N VAL A 98 -0.34 -1.05 14.61
CA VAL A 98 0.08 0.36 14.50
C VAL A 98 -0.87 1.25 15.27
N ASP A 99 -2.18 1.01 15.19
CA ASP A 99 -3.22 1.80 15.84
C ASP A 99 -4.25 0.89 16.52
N GLU A 100 -4.91 1.38 17.58
CA GLU A 100 -5.98 0.64 18.28
C GLU A 100 -7.17 0.33 17.36
N THR A 101 -7.42 1.14 16.34
CA THR A 101 -8.52 0.93 15.37
C THR A 101 -8.17 -0.06 14.27
N LYS A 102 -6.89 -0.41 14.10
CA LYS A 102 -6.42 -1.30 13.02
C LYS A 102 -6.24 -2.73 13.52
N SER A 103 -6.56 -3.67 12.64
CA SER A 103 -6.34 -5.10 12.87
C SER A 103 -4.85 -5.41 13.07
N MET A 104 -4.55 -6.43 13.88
CA MET A 104 -3.19 -6.96 13.99
C MET A 104 -2.68 -7.37 12.60
N MET A 105 -1.50 -6.88 12.26
CA MET A 105 -0.80 -7.18 11.01
C MET A 105 0.26 -8.23 11.28
N PHE A 106 0.16 -9.35 10.58
CA PHE A 106 1.16 -10.40 10.57
C PHE A 106 2.14 -10.17 9.42
N SER A 107 3.43 -10.39 9.67
CA SER A 107 4.49 -10.21 8.68
C SER A 107 5.58 -11.26 8.87
N MET A 108 6.29 -11.58 7.80
CA MET A 108 7.42 -12.49 7.80
C MET A 108 8.58 -11.90 8.62
N GLU A 109 9.23 -12.72 9.44
CA GLU A 109 10.45 -12.34 10.16
C GLU A 109 11.70 -12.50 9.25
N GLU A 110 12.79 -11.83 9.62
CA GLU A 110 14.04 -11.92 8.88
C GLU A 110 14.56 -13.37 8.83
N GLY A 111 14.96 -13.80 7.63
CA GLY A 111 15.50 -15.14 7.39
C GLY A 111 14.46 -16.25 7.24
N GLU A 112 13.18 -15.99 7.52
CA GLU A 112 12.08 -16.92 7.21
C GLU A 112 11.85 -16.99 5.71
N GLU A 113 11.53 -18.20 5.23
CA GLU A 113 11.18 -18.45 3.85
C GLU A 113 9.72 -18.84 3.71
N MET A 114 9.12 -18.39 2.62
CA MET A 114 7.74 -18.65 2.31
C MET A 114 7.59 -19.01 0.85
N ALA A 115 6.90 -20.11 0.55
CA ALA A 115 6.57 -20.47 -0.82
C ALA A 115 5.14 -19.99 -1.15
N ASP A 116 4.99 -19.33 -2.29
CA ASP A 116 3.69 -19.03 -2.88
C ASP A 116 3.61 -19.63 -4.29
N VAL A 117 2.43 -20.12 -4.68
CA VAL A 117 2.24 -20.79 -5.96
C VAL A 117 1.29 -19.96 -6.82
N HIS A 118 1.80 -19.45 -7.95
CA HIS A 118 1.02 -18.70 -8.92
C HIS A 118 1.00 -19.41 -10.26
N GLU A 119 -0.20 -19.79 -10.71
CA GLU A 119 -0.43 -20.49 -11.97
C GLU A 119 0.47 -21.75 -12.12
N GLY A 120 0.63 -22.53 -11.04
CA GLY A 120 1.46 -23.75 -11.03
C GLY A 120 2.97 -23.51 -10.99
N THR A 121 3.43 -22.28 -10.75
CA THR A 121 4.85 -21.96 -10.55
C THR A 121 5.06 -21.55 -9.10
N GLU A 122 6.05 -22.16 -8.44
CA GLU A 122 6.45 -21.83 -7.08
C GLU A 122 7.43 -20.65 -7.07
N PHE A 123 7.14 -19.67 -6.22
CA PHE A 123 7.96 -18.50 -5.93
C PHE A 123 8.30 -18.50 -4.44
N LYS A 124 9.60 -18.52 -4.13
CA LYS A 124 10.09 -18.53 -2.75
C LYS A 124 10.47 -17.11 -2.33
N TRP A 125 9.81 -16.62 -1.30
CA TRP A 125 9.99 -15.31 -0.69
C TRP A 125 10.83 -15.41 0.57
N ARG A 126 11.72 -14.44 0.76
CA ARG A 126 12.50 -14.26 1.98
C ARG A 126 12.61 -12.78 2.32
N LEU A 127 12.50 -12.43 3.60
CA LEU A 127 12.80 -11.08 4.08
C LEU A 127 14.27 -11.03 4.49
N VAL A 128 15.01 -10.08 3.91
CA VAL A 128 16.42 -9.85 4.20
C VAL A 128 16.59 -8.44 4.74
N CYS A 129 17.14 -8.32 5.95
CA CYS A 129 17.59 -7.05 6.50
C CYS A 129 19.11 -6.97 6.32
N ARG A 130 19.62 -5.83 5.86
CA ARG A 130 21.05 -5.55 5.84
C ARG A 130 21.33 -4.34 6.70
N ASP A 131 22.23 -4.52 7.65
CA ASP A 131 22.79 -3.41 8.41
C ASP A 131 23.73 -2.62 7.50
N ASN A 132 23.43 -1.34 7.28
CA ASN A 132 24.37 -0.47 6.60
C ASN A 132 25.40 0.07 7.60
N SER A 133 26.31 -0.78 8.07
CA SER A 133 27.43 -0.39 8.94
C SER A 133 28.58 0.32 8.19
N SER A 134 28.41 0.62 6.89
CA SER A 134 29.49 1.13 6.03
C SER A 134 29.54 2.66 5.85
N ALA A 135 28.68 3.43 6.52
CA ALA A 135 28.67 4.90 6.44
C ALA A 135 29.42 5.63 7.59
N SER A 136 30.15 4.91 8.46
CA SER A 136 30.97 5.53 9.51
C SER A 136 32.43 5.06 9.44
N SER A 137 33.11 5.40 8.36
CA SER A 137 34.58 5.39 8.31
C SER A 137 35.10 6.57 7.51
N SER A 138 34.71 7.79 7.90
CA SER A 138 35.52 8.98 7.65
C SER A 138 35.91 9.61 8.98
N ASN A 139 37.19 9.45 9.27
CA ASN A 139 37.94 10.04 10.36
C ASN A 139 37.71 11.57 10.40
N GLY A 140 37.23 12.10 11.53
CA GLY A 140 37.03 13.54 11.70
C GLY A 140 36.57 13.89 13.11
N ASN A 141 37.52 14.32 13.95
CA ASN A 141 37.27 14.90 15.26
C ASN A 141 36.22 16.02 15.18
N GLY A 142 35.05 15.81 15.77
CA GLY A 142 34.00 16.81 15.86
C GLY A 142 33.02 16.46 16.97
N ARG A 143 33.07 17.21 18.07
CA ARG A 143 32.11 17.16 19.17
C ARG A 143 30.70 17.45 18.64
N GLY A 144 29.81 16.48 18.72
CA GLY A 144 28.39 16.66 18.45
C GLY A 144 27.64 15.34 18.60
N GLY A 145 26.79 15.23 19.62
CA GLY A 145 25.95 14.05 19.84
C GLY A 145 24.91 13.90 18.74
N SER A 146 25.26 13.15 17.69
CA SER A 146 24.30 12.66 16.70
C SER A 146 24.16 11.16 16.94
N GLY A 147 22.98 10.73 17.40
CA GLY A 147 22.69 9.32 17.62
C GLY A 147 22.97 8.51 16.36
N ASN A 148 23.62 7.36 16.52
CA ASN A 148 23.79 6.35 15.47
C ASN A 148 22.40 5.89 14.99
N PHE A 149 21.85 6.54 13.97
CA PHE A 149 20.72 5.99 13.23
C PHE A 149 21.23 4.81 12.40
N LYS A 150 21.12 3.61 12.98
CA LYS A 150 21.35 2.36 12.26
C LYS A 150 20.22 2.22 11.23
N LEU A 151 20.50 2.58 9.98
CA LEU A 151 19.57 2.31 8.87
C LEU A 151 19.64 0.82 8.52
N GLU A 152 18.69 0.06 9.06
CA GLU A 152 18.38 -1.28 8.55
C GLU A 152 17.72 -1.14 7.18
N VAL A 153 18.37 -1.62 6.12
CA VAL A 153 17.75 -1.68 4.80
C VAL A 153 17.04 -3.01 4.66
N ARG A 154 15.72 -3.00 4.49
CA ARG A 154 14.92 -4.21 4.30
C ARG A 154 14.64 -4.44 2.82
N SER A 155 14.64 -5.70 2.43
CA SER A 155 14.29 -6.10 1.07
C SER A 155 13.62 -7.47 1.07
N PHE A 156 12.65 -7.64 0.18
CA PHE A 156 12.13 -8.97 -0.15
C PHE A 156 12.94 -9.55 -1.31
N GLU A 157 13.43 -10.76 -1.12
CA GLU A 157 14.05 -11.56 -2.17
C GLU A 157 13.08 -12.64 -2.61
N MET A 158 12.72 -12.62 -3.90
CA MET A 158 11.86 -13.61 -4.53
C MET A 158 12.68 -14.48 -5.46
N SER A 159 12.85 -15.76 -5.11
CA SER A 159 13.65 -16.72 -5.86
C SER A 159 12.79 -17.79 -6.55
N PHE A 160 13.15 -18.13 -7.78
CA PHE A 160 12.40 -19.05 -8.65
C PHE A 160 13.29 -19.57 -9.79
N HIS A 161 12.82 -20.56 -10.56
CA HIS A 161 13.58 -21.06 -11.70
C HIS A 161 13.62 -20.05 -12.85
N ARG A 162 14.80 -19.76 -13.42
CA ARG A 162 15.07 -18.75 -14.46
C ARG A 162 14.12 -18.79 -15.67
N LYS A 163 13.67 -19.99 -16.06
CA LYS A 163 12.65 -20.23 -17.10
C LYS A 163 11.33 -19.47 -16.88
N HIS A 164 11.02 -19.08 -15.64
CA HIS A 164 9.79 -18.37 -15.27
C HIS A 164 9.99 -16.86 -15.06
N LYS A 165 11.15 -16.31 -15.46
CA LYS A 165 11.43 -14.87 -15.32
C LYS A 165 10.37 -13.99 -15.98
N ASP A 166 9.98 -14.33 -17.21
CA ASP A 166 8.96 -13.56 -17.92
C ASP A 166 7.63 -13.59 -17.15
N LYS A 167 7.16 -14.78 -16.78
CA LYS A 167 5.94 -14.98 -15.98
C LYS A 167 5.97 -14.23 -14.64
N ALA A 168 7.13 -14.18 -13.98
CA ALA A 168 7.30 -13.43 -12.74
C ALA A 168 7.03 -11.93 -12.95
N LEU A 169 7.60 -11.34 -14.00
CA LEU A 169 7.51 -9.91 -14.30
C LEU A 169 6.17 -9.51 -14.92
N THR A 170 5.59 -10.34 -15.79
CA THR A 170 4.40 -9.99 -16.58
C THR A 170 3.09 -10.46 -15.96
N SER A 171 3.09 -11.52 -15.15
CA SER A 171 1.88 -12.07 -14.53
C SER A 171 1.92 -11.92 -13.00
N TYR A 172 2.96 -12.42 -12.33
CA TYR A 172 2.94 -12.55 -10.87
C TYR A 172 3.09 -11.20 -10.12
N LEU A 173 4.09 -10.37 -10.43
CA LEU A 173 4.23 -9.06 -9.78
C LEU A 173 3.01 -8.14 -10.02
N PRO A 174 2.45 -8.04 -11.24
CA PRO A 174 1.19 -7.33 -11.45
C PRO A 174 0.01 -7.90 -10.67
N HIS A 175 -0.06 -9.23 -10.52
CA HIS A 175 -1.08 -9.88 -9.70
C HIS A 175 -0.97 -9.45 -8.22
N ILE A 176 0.25 -9.47 -7.66
CA ILE A 176 0.52 -9.00 -6.30
C ILE A 176 0.07 -7.55 -6.12
N LEU A 177 0.43 -6.66 -7.04
CA LEU A 177 0.00 -5.26 -7.01
C LEU A 177 -1.53 -5.13 -7.05
N ALA A 178 -2.21 -5.91 -7.89
CA ALA A 178 -3.66 -5.89 -7.99
C ALA A 178 -4.36 -6.40 -6.71
N VAL A 179 -3.84 -7.47 -6.10
CA VAL A 179 -4.38 -8.02 -4.85
C VAL A 179 -4.10 -7.08 -3.68
N ALA A 180 -2.89 -6.56 -3.55
CA ALA A 180 -2.52 -5.60 -2.52
C ALA A 180 -3.38 -4.33 -2.59
N LYS A 181 -3.67 -3.85 -3.81
CA LYS A 181 -4.59 -2.73 -4.02
C LYS A 181 -5.99 -3.05 -3.51
N LYS A 182 -6.53 -4.24 -3.78
CA LYS A 182 -7.83 -4.68 -3.26
C LYS A 182 -7.85 -4.76 -1.73
N ILE A 183 -6.80 -5.31 -1.11
CA ILE A 183 -6.66 -5.37 0.35
C ILE A 183 -6.66 -3.95 0.94
N LYS A 184 -5.88 -3.04 0.35
CA LYS A 184 -5.82 -1.64 0.77
C LYS A 184 -7.17 -0.93 0.62
N GLU A 185 -7.91 -1.21 -0.46
CA GLU A 185 -9.25 -0.65 -0.69
C GLU A 185 -10.29 -1.22 0.29
N GLN A 186 -10.20 -2.51 0.64
CA GLN A 186 -11.09 -3.16 1.61
C GLN A 186 -10.88 -2.64 3.04
N ASN A 187 -9.63 -2.46 3.44
CA ASN A 187 -9.25 -1.99 4.79
C ASN A 187 -9.14 -0.46 4.87
N ARG A 188 -9.56 0.27 3.85
CA ARG A 188 -9.51 1.73 3.83
C ARG A 188 -10.52 2.31 4.82
N THR A 189 -10.03 3.10 5.77
CA THR A 189 -10.86 4.03 6.53
C THR A 189 -11.21 5.22 5.65
N LEU A 190 -12.49 5.60 5.65
CA LEU A 190 -12.92 6.82 4.96
C LEU A 190 -12.44 8.02 5.74
N LYS A 191 -12.20 9.12 5.03
CA LYS A 191 -11.84 10.39 5.64
C LYS A 191 -12.89 11.45 5.38
N ILE A 192 -13.03 12.36 6.34
CA ILE A 192 -13.73 13.63 6.16
C ILE A 192 -12.69 14.74 6.14
N TYR A 193 -12.81 15.62 5.16
CA TYR A 193 -11.94 16.75 4.94
C TYR A 193 -12.73 18.03 5.20
N MET A 194 -12.25 18.85 6.14
CA MET A 194 -12.80 20.17 6.45
C MET A 194 -11.88 21.23 5.84
N ASN A 195 -12.43 22.30 5.26
CA ASN A 195 -11.58 23.42 4.85
C ASN A 195 -11.09 24.19 6.07
N GLU A 196 -9.80 24.49 6.10
CA GLU A 196 -9.20 25.42 7.07
C GLU A 196 -8.33 26.39 6.28
N GLY A 197 -8.81 27.63 6.13
CA GLY A 197 -8.18 28.64 5.28
C GLY A 197 -8.13 28.21 3.80
N GLU A 198 -6.93 27.88 3.31
CA GLU A 198 -6.72 27.51 1.90
C GLU A 198 -6.42 26.02 1.68
N SER A 199 -6.53 25.20 2.72
CA SER A 199 -6.16 23.78 2.69
C SER A 199 -7.24 22.89 3.29
N TRP A 200 -7.12 21.59 3.02
CA TRP A 200 -7.99 20.56 3.57
C TRP A 200 -7.35 19.89 4.78
N PHE A 201 -8.06 19.90 5.91
CA PHE A 201 -7.70 19.16 7.11
C PHE A 201 -8.46 17.83 7.16
N ALA A 202 -7.77 16.71 7.39
CA ALA A 202 -8.35 15.37 7.25
C ALA A 202 -8.52 14.65 8.60
N ILE A 203 -9.70 14.09 8.84
CA ILE A 203 -10.03 13.28 10.02
C ILE A 203 -10.61 11.94 9.55
N ASP A 204 -10.39 10.86 10.32
CA ASP A 204 -11.03 9.58 10.03
C ASP A 204 -12.54 9.66 10.22
N LEU A 205 -13.30 9.31 9.19
CA LEU A 205 -14.75 9.32 9.17
C LEU A 205 -15.29 8.00 9.71
N HIS A 206 -15.74 8.01 10.96
CA HIS A 206 -16.44 6.90 11.60
C HIS A 206 -17.94 7.20 11.71
N HIS A 207 -18.69 6.97 10.64
CA HIS A 207 -20.15 7.18 10.65
C HIS A 207 -20.89 5.84 10.51
N PRO A 208 -21.82 5.49 11.44
CA PRO A 208 -22.51 4.20 11.42
C PRO A 208 -23.57 4.09 10.31
N SER A 209 -24.03 5.21 9.74
CA SER A 209 -25.11 5.18 8.75
C SER A 209 -24.71 4.51 7.44
N THR A 210 -25.53 3.55 7.03
CA THR A 210 -25.53 2.89 5.73
C THR A 210 -26.93 2.98 5.11
N PHE A 211 -27.07 2.59 3.85
CA PHE A 211 -28.40 2.52 3.23
C PHE A 211 -29.35 1.55 3.95
N SER A 212 -28.84 0.52 4.65
CA SER A 212 -29.70 -0.38 5.43
C SER A 212 -30.22 0.28 6.72
N THR A 213 -29.42 1.11 7.39
CA THR A 213 -29.84 1.81 8.62
C THR A 213 -30.67 3.06 8.35
N LEU A 214 -30.58 3.63 7.14
CA LEU A 214 -31.26 4.88 6.79
C LEU A 214 -32.79 4.67 6.65
N ALA A 215 -33.57 5.39 7.44
CA ALA A 215 -35.03 5.36 7.37
C ALA A 215 -35.53 6.28 6.24
N MET A 216 -35.95 5.70 5.12
CA MET A 216 -36.53 6.42 3.97
C MET A 216 -37.38 5.46 3.13
N ASP A 217 -38.18 6.00 2.22
CA ASP A 217 -38.95 5.19 1.27
C ASP A 217 -38.06 4.21 0.49
N HIS A 218 -38.49 2.95 0.38
CA HIS A 218 -37.70 1.88 -0.22
C HIS A 218 -37.46 2.12 -1.72
N LYS A 219 -38.44 2.64 -2.46
CA LYS A 219 -38.29 2.90 -3.89
C LYS A 219 -37.30 4.04 -4.12
N LEU A 220 -37.41 5.11 -3.33
CA LEU A 220 -36.46 6.22 -3.40
C LEU A 220 -35.04 5.76 -3.03
N LYS A 221 -34.89 4.97 -1.96
CA LYS A 221 -33.61 4.39 -1.55
C LYS A 221 -32.95 3.61 -2.69
N GLN A 222 -33.69 2.69 -3.31
CA GLN A 222 -33.20 1.88 -4.42
C GLN A 222 -32.81 2.76 -5.61
N SER A 223 -33.62 3.77 -5.95
CA SER A 223 -33.33 4.65 -7.07
C SER A 223 -32.01 5.43 -6.90
N VAL A 224 -31.70 5.85 -5.67
CA VAL A 224 -30.43 6.52 -5.34
C VAL A 224 -29.27 5.54 -5.44
N MET A 225 -29.40 4.34 -4.88
CA MET A 225 -28.37 3.31 -4.96
C MET A 225 -28.05 2.91 -6.40
N ASP A 226 -29.07 2.71 -7.24
CA ASP A 226 -28.92 2.37 -8.65
C ASP A 226 -28.23 3.49 -9.45
N ASP A 227 -28.53 4.75 -9.13
CA ASP A 227 -27.90 5.91 -9.75
C ASP A 227 -26.42 6.04 -9.37
N LEU A 228 -26.09 5.80 -8.09
CA LEU A 228 -24.71 5.79 -7.60
C LEU A 228 -23.90 4.68 -8.28
N GLU A 229 -24.44 3.48 -8.36
CA GLU A 229 -23.77 2.36 -9.02
C GLU A 229 -23.56 2.64 -10.52
N ARG A 230 -24.58 3.21 -11.18
CA ARG A 230 -24.51 3.65 -12.57
C ARG A 230 -23.46 4.74 -12.78
N PHE A 231 -23.36 5.71 -11.86
CA PHE A 231 -22.33 6.75 -11.91
C PHE A 231 -20.92 6.16 -11.85
N VAL A 232 -20.68 5.21 -10.94
CA VAL A 232 -19.39 4.53 -10.81
C VAL A 232 -19.03 3.74 -12.07
N LYS A 233 -19.96 2.95 -12.60
CA LYS A 233 -19.76 2.11 -13.79
C LYS A 233 -19.53 2.90 -15.08
N ARG A 234 -19.92 4.18 -15.14
CA ARG A 234 -19.85 5.00 -16.36
C ARG A 234 -18.58 5.84 -16.48
N LYS A 235 -17.59 5.70 -15.59
CA LYS A 235 -16.35 6.49 -15.64
C LYS A 235 -15.69 6.49 -17.04
N GLU A 236 -15.53 5.31 -17.64
CA GLU A 236 -14.92 5.13 -18.96
C GLU A 236 -15.80 5.73 -20.07
N TYR A 237 -17.12 5.67 -19.92
CA TYR A 237 -18.05 6.30 -20.85
C TYR A 237 -17.90 7.83 -20.87
N TYR A 238 -17.84 8.47 -19.69
CA TYR A 238 -17.60 9.92 -19.58
C TYR A 238 -16.27 10.33 -20.23
N LYS A 239 -15.22 9.54 -20.01
CA LYS A 239 -13.91 9.74 -20.64
C LYS A 239 -13.99 9.65 -22.17
N LYS A 240 -14.70 8.65 -22.72
CA LYS A 240 -14.85 8.46 -24.18
C LYS A 240 -15.56 9.63 -24.86
N ILE A 241 -16.56 10.21 -24.20
CA ILE A 241 -17.33 11.35 -24.74
C ILE A 241 -16.74 12.72 -24.37
N GLY A 242 -15.58 12.76 -23.71
CA GLY A 242 -14.90 14.01 -23.33
C GLY A 242 -15.64 14.85 -22.28
N LYS A 243 -16.54 14.25 -21.48
CA LYS A 243 -17.29 14.96 -20.43
C LYS A 243 -16.68 14.75 -19.05
N ALA A 244 -16.80 15.78 -18.20
CA ALA A 244 -16.39 15.68 -16.81
C ALA A 244 -17.23 14.62 -16.07
N TRP A 245 -16.55 13.66 -15.44
CA TRP A 245 -17.19 12.61 -14.65
C TRP A 245 -17.62 13.17 -13.29
N LYS A 246 -18.79 13.83 -13.27
CA LYS A 246 -19.38 14.48 -12.11
C LYS A 246 -20.87 14.13 -12.00
N ARG A 247 -21.38 14.06 -10.77
CA ARG A 247 -22.80 13.85 -10.45
C ARG A 247 -23.18 14.76 -9.28
N GLY A 248 -24.27 15.51 -9.42
CA GLY A 248 -24.79 16.39 -8.37
C GLY A 248 -26.10 15.86 -7.80
N TYR A 249 -26.26 16.00 -6.49
CA TYR A 249 -27.47 15.69 -5.74
C TYR A 249 -27.88 16.93 -4.95
N LEU A 250 -29.18 17.22 -4.88
CA LEU A 250 -29.75 18.25 -4.02
C LEU A 250 -30.64 17.54 -3.00
N LEU A 251 -30.25 17.60 -1.72
CA LEU A 251 -31.01 17.06 -0.61
C LEU A 251 -31.69 18.21 0.11
N TYR A 252 -33.03 18.25 0.10
CA TYR A 252 -33.81 19.32 0.73
C TYR A 252 -34.90 18.74 1.62
N GLY A 253 -35.29 19.52 2.62
CA GLY A 253 -36.32 19.15 3.58
C GLY A 253 -36.02 19.69 4.98
N PRO A 254 -36.98 19.56 5.92
CA PRO A 254 -36.85 20.07 7.28
C PRO A 254 -35.54 19.62 7.98
N PRO A 255 -35.04 20.39 8.97
CA PRO A 255 -33.92 19.94 9.81
C PRO A 255 -34.27 18.62 10.50
N GLY A 256 -33.26 17.77 10.72
CA GLY A 256 -33.44 16.47 11.38
C GLY A 256 -34.00 15.33 10.51
N THR A 257 -34.22 15.54 9.21
CA THR A 257 -34.71 14.49 8.27
C THR A 257 -33.62 13.53 7.77
N GLY A 258 -32.42 13.57 8.33
CA GLY A 258 -31.34 12.63 8.00
C GLY A 258 -30.57 12.93 6.72
N LYS A 259 -30.56 14.18 6.24
CA LYS A 259 -29.78 14.61 5.05
C LYS A 259 -28.28 14.29 5.18
N SER A 260 -27.64 14.71 6.28
CA SER A 260 -26.23 14.42 6.52
C SER A 260 -25.98 12.91 6.75
N SER A 261 -26.95 12.20 7.37
CA SER A 261 -26.90 10.73 7.48
C SER A 261 -26.99 10.03 6.12
N MET A 262 -27.73 10.59 5.16
CA MET A 262 -27.79 10.10 3.78
C MET A 262 -26.45 10.30 3.06
N ILE A 263 -25.79 11.45 3.23
CA ILE A 263 -24.45 11.71 2.69
C ILE A 263 -23.45 10.68 3.24
N ALA A 264 -23.46 10.45 4.55
CA ALA A 264 -22.60 9.44 5.17
C ALA A 264 -22.90 8.02 4.65
N ALA A 265 -24.17 7.67 4.44
CA ALA A 265 -24.56 6.40 3.83
C ALA A 265 -24.04 6.26 2.39
N MET A 266 -24.08 7.33 1.60
CA MET A 266 -23.51 7.36 0.24
C MET A 266 -22.00 7.19 0.26
N ALA A 267 -21.28 7.90 1.15
CA ALA A 267 -19.84 7.77 1.33
C ALA A 267 -19.44 6.33 1.71
N ASN A 268 -20.15 5.73 2.67
CA ASN A 268 -19.94 4.36 3.10
C ASN A 268 -20.21 3.33 2.00
N TYR A 269 -21.24 3.56 1.18
CA TYR A 269 -21.59 2.69 0.05
C TYR A 269 -20.57 2.77 -1.09
N LEU A 270 -20.13 3.97 -1.45
CA LEU A 270 -19.19 4.21 -2.54
C LEU A 270 -17.71 3.99 -2.15
N LYS A 271 -17.43 3.99 -0.84
CA LYS A 271 -16.08 4.09 -0.27
C LYS A 271 -15.32 5.34 -0.74
N PHE A 272 -16.03 6.48 -0.73
CA PHE A 272 -15.50 7.79 -1.12
C PHE A 272 -15.24 8.64 0.12
N ASP A 273 -14.18 9.44 0.09
CA ASP A 273 -13.92 10.42 1.15
C ASP A 273 -14.90 11.60 1.03
N VAL A 274 -15.26 12.20 2.17
CA VAL A 274 -16.15 13.35 2.23
C VAL A 274 -15.33 14.62 2.35
N TYR A 275 -15.66 15.63 1.56
CA TYR A 275 -15.11 16.97 1.64
C TYR A 275 -16.26 17.90 2.01
N ASP A 276 -16.24 18.37 3.24
CA ASP A 276 -17.25 19.26 3.77
C ASP A 276 -16.76 20.70 3.60
N LEU A 277 -17.43 21.44 2.72
CA LEU A 277 -17.05 22.78 2.33
C LEU A 277 -17.96 23.79 3.04
N GLU A 278 -17.39 24.46 4.03
CA GLU A 278 -18.00 25.61 4.66
C GLU A 278 -17.73 26.87 3.83
N LEU A 279 -18.74 27.29 3.05
CA LEU A 279 -18.62 28.41 2.13
C LEU A 279 -18.37 29.76 2.82
N THR A 280 -18.82 29.92 4.07
CA THR A 280 -18.67 31.15 4.86
C THR A 280 -17.21 31.48 5.20
N GLU A 281 -16.34 30.47 5.28
CA GLU A 281 -14.90 30.68 5.52
C GLU A 281 -14.12 31.04 4.24
N VAL A 282 -14.73 30.89 3.07
CA VAL A 282 -14.05 31.07 1.78
C VAL A 282 -14.21 32.49 1.26
N ASN A 283 -13.23 33.34 1.61
CA ASN A 283 -13.27 34.77 1.27
C ASN A 283 -13.03 35.10 -0.21
N TRP A 284 -12.38 34.22 -0.98
CA TRP A 284 -11.96 34.52 -2.37
C TRP A 284 -12.19 33.37 -3.33
N ASN A 285 -12.57 33.70 -4.57
CA ASN A 285 -12.74 32.74 -5.67
C ASN A 285 -11.45 31.92 -5.97
N SER A 286 -10.28 32.51 -5.74
CA SER A 286 -9.00 31.81 -5.87
C SER A 286 -8.85 30.69 -4.85
N THR A 287 -9.29 30.93 -3.61
CA THR A 287 -9.26 29.95 -2.52
C THR A 287 -10.23 28.82 -2.80
N LEU A 288 -11.46 29.13 -3.21
CA LEU A 288 -12.43 28.12 -3.65
C LEU A 288 -11.86 27.23 -4.76
N ARG A 289 -11.25 27.84 -5.79
CA ARG A 289 -10.62 27.08 -6.88
C ARG A 289 -9.47 26.20 -6.38
N ARG A 290 -8.64 26.69 -5.46
CA ARG A 290 -7.54 25.92 -4.86
C ARG A 290 -8.05 24.72 -4.07
N LEU A 291 -9.08 24.92 -3.25
CA LEU A 291 -9.74 23.85 -2.50
C LEU A 291 -10.29 22.78 -3.45
N LEU A 292 -11.05 23.18 -4.48
CA LEU A 292 -11.62 22.24 -5.46
C LEU A 292 -10.57 21.46 -6.26
N ILE A 293 -9.42 22.07 -6.57
CA ILE A 293 -8.28 21.40 -7.24
C ILE A 293 -7.55 20.44 -6.28
N GLY A 294 -7.48 20.79 -4.99
CA GLY A 294 -6.83 19.99 -3.96
C GLY A 294 -7.59 18.71 -3.58
N MET A 295 -8.82 18.55 -4.05
CA MET A 295 -9.62 17.34 -3.80
C MET A 295 -9.04 16.13 -4.52
N THR A 296 -9.06 14.97 -3.84
CA THR A 296 -8.61 13.71 -4.43
C THR A 296 -9.72 13.01 -5.21
N ASN A 297 -9.35 12.05 -6.08
CA ASN A 297 -10.31 11.21 -6.79
C ASN A 297 -11.10 10.32 -5.81
N ARG A 298 -12.34 9.95 -6.19
CA ARG A 298 -13.28 9.17 -5.33
C ARG A 298 -13.65 9.95 -4.06
N SER A 299 -14.20 11.14 -4.26
CA SER A 299 -14.61 12.07 -3.22
C SER A 299 -16.06 12.53 -3.42
N ILE A 300 -16.70 12.93 -2.32
CA ILE A 300 -18.01 13.58 -2.28
C ILE A 300 -17.80 15.00 -1.74
N LEU A 301 -18.13 16.03 -2.51
CA LEU A 301 -18.18 17.41 -2.03
C LEU A 301 -19.56 17.66 -1.40
N VAL A 302 -19.55 18.14 -0.16
CA VAL A 302 -20.73 18.59 0.58
C VAL A 302 -20.67 20.09 0.68
N ILE A 303 -21.80 20.73 0.41
CA ILE A 303 -22.01 22.16 0.59
C ILE A 303 -23.33 22.26 1.34
N GLU A 304 -23.26 22.55 2.64
CA GLU A 304 -24.44 22.74 3.48
C GLU A 304 -24.95 24.19 3.39
N ASP A 305 -26.22 24.40 3.76
CA ASP A 305 -26.86 25.72 3.93
C ASP A 305 -26.65 26.72 2.76
N ILE A 306 -26.84 26.23 1.53
CA ILE A 306 -26.77 27.04 0.30
C ILE A 306 -27.85 28.14 0.23
N ASP A 307 -28.92 28.01 0.99
CA ASP A 307 -30.01 28.98 1.12
C ASP A 307 -29.61 30.16 2.02
N CYS A 308 -28.97 29.88 3.15
CA CYS A 308 -28.49 30.91 4.08
C CYS A 308 -27.46 31.85 3.45
N THR A 309 -26.60 31.36 2.55
CA THR A 309 -25.58 32.17 1.87
C THR A 309 -26.16 33.17 0.87
N VAL A 310 -27.25 32.83 0.20
CA VAL A 310 -27.91 33.70 -0.79
C VAL A 310 -28.79 34.75 -0.11
N GLU A 311 -29.48 34.39 0.98
CA GLU A 311 -30.32 35.33 1.73
C GLU A 311 -29.52 36.43 2.44
N LEU A 312 -28.27 36.16 2.86
CA LEU A 312 -27.38 37.17 3.42
C LEU A 312 -27.06 38.28 2.40
N GLN A 313 -26.78 37.92 1.14
CA GLN A 313 -26.49 38.90 0.09
C GLN A 313 -27.71 39.78 -0.23
N GLN A 314 -28.92 39.21 -0.25
CA GLN A 314 -30.14 39.98 -0.52
C GLN A 314 -30.51 40.94 0.61
N ARG A 315 -30.18 40.62 1.87
CA ARG A 315 -30.41 41.53 3.00
C ARG A 315 -29.39 42.66 3.05
N GLU A 316 -28.14 42.42 2.68
CA GLU A 316 -27.10 43.46 2.59
C GLU A 316 -27.42 44.47 1.48
N GLU A 317 -27.86 44.01 0.30
CA GLU A 317 -28.30 44.89 -0.80
C GLU A 317 -29.57 45.70 -0.45
N GLY A 318 -30.42 45.18 0.45
CA GLY A 318 -31.64 45.86 0.92
C GLY A 318 -31.42 46.96 1.97
N GLN A 319 -30.23 47.09 2.55
CA GLN A 319 -29.96 48.07 3.62
C GLN A 319 -29.26 49.36 3.16
N GLU A 320 -28.79 49.46 1.92
CA GLU A 320 -28.22 50.71 1.39
C GLU A 320 -29.27 51.68 0.78
N GLY A 321 -30.55 51.30 0.77
CA GLY A 321 -31.59 51.98 -0.03
C GLY A 321 -32.64 52.83 0.69
N THR A 322 -32.56 53.12 2.00
CA THR A 322 -33.58 54.00 2.63
C THR A 322 -33.06 54.78 3.84
N LYS A 323 -32.34 55.88 3.56
CA LYS A 323 -32.33 57.06 4.44
C LYS A 323 -32.99 58.23 3.70
N SER A 324 -34.33 58.23 3.64
CA SER A 324 -35.09 59.45 3.37
C SER A 324 -35.72 59.92 4.69
N ASN A 325 -35.24 61.06 5.18
CA ASN A 325 -35.72 61.74 6.37
C ASN A 325 -37.24 61.99 6.33
N PRO A 326 -37.94 61.98 7.48
CA PRO A 326 -39.28 62.52 7.56
C PRO A 326 -39.18 64.04 7.72
N SER A 327 -39.48 64.81 6.67
CA SER A 327 -39.81 66.22 6.81
C SER A 327 -41.31 66.36 7.00
N GLU A 328 -41.68 66.92 8.14
CA GLU A 328 -42.99 67.51 8.42
C GLU A 328 -43.41 68.45 7.27
N ASP A 329 -44.69 68.42 6.87
CA ASP A 329 -45.45 69.66 6.77
C ASP A 329 -46.98 69.46 6.78
N LYS A 330 -47.63 70.42 7.44
CA LYS A 330 -49.06 70.53 7.76
C LYS A 330 -49.89 71.10 6.58
N VAL A 331 -51.22 71.05 6.78
CA VAL A 331 -52.29 71.90 6.18
C VAL A 331 -52.69 71.45 4.76
N ARG A 332 -53.96 71.11 4.45
CA ARG A 332 -55.25 71.69 4.82
C ARG A 332 -56.37 70.66 4.71
#